data_AF-F4WXY3-F1
#
_entry.id   AF-F4WXY3-F1
#
_cell.length_a   1.000
_cell.length_b   1.000
_cell.length_c   1.000
_cell.angle_alpha   90.00
_cell.angle_beta   90.00
_cell.angle_gamma   90.00
#
_symmetry.space_group_name_H-M   'P 1'
#
loop_
_entity.id
_entity.type
_entity.pdbx_description
1 polymer ?
#
loop_
_entity_poly.entity_id
_entity_poly.type
_entity_poly.pdbx_seq_one_letter_code
_entity_poly.pdbx_strand_id
1 'polypeptide(L)'
;MGPFLLELIDIVLSTNVSRSYHLQICTEYFIDEKYFYLLFFHVNATVNIGSVALVATGSLLLAYFQHACGMFKIASYRIKRAIHTYTSKNLNTQKEILIYKDLIRAVDIHRNSITFSYYFISRFQISFMFLIVTGVLTLSLNIFRVSLVIYKSIYEVQWYVTPLPIQRLILIILQRGIKSFGLKVGGLFVASLERFTTVHKIYILCPLL
;
A
#
# COMPACT_ATOMS: atom_id res chain seq x y z
N MET A 1 2.49 13.16 16.61
CA MET A 1 1.75 14.10 17.50
C MET A 1 1.89 15.58 17.10
N GLY A 2 2.47 15.90 15.93
CA GLY A 2 2.55 17.28 15.41
C GLY A 2 1.53 17.70 14.33
N PRO A 3 0.98 16.80 13.47
CA PRO A 3 0.11 17.24 12.37
C PRO A 3 -1.34 17.57 12.81
N PHE A 4 -1.81 16.98 13.90
CA PHE A 4 -3.17 17.22 14.44
C PHE A 4 -3.39 18.63 15.00
N LEU A 5 -2.32 19.30 15.47
CA LEU A 5 -2.43 20.64 16.04
C LEU A 5 -2.58 21.71 14.95
N LEU A 6 -2.00 21.47 13.76
CA LEU A 6 -2.12 22.37 12.61
C LEU A 6 -3.54 22.36 12.04
N GLU A 7 -4.18 21.18 11.97
CA GLU A 7 -5.57 21.06 11.49
C GLU A 7 -6.57 21.81 12.39
N LEU A 8 -6.38 21.79 13.71
CA LEU A 8 -7.24 22.53 14.63
C LEU A 8 -7.10 24.05 14.47
N ILE A 9 -5.88 24.55 14.23
CA ILE A 9 -5.64 25.98 13.98
C ILE A 9 -6.23 26.39 12.64
N ASP A 10 -6.09 25.58 11.58
CA ASP A 10 -6.71 25.86 10.28
C ASP A 10 -8.24 25.85 10.34
N ILE A 11 -8.85 24.94 11.11
CA ILE A 11 -10.30 24.91 11.31
C ILE A 11 -10.78 26.20 12.01
N VAL A 12 -10.12 26.60 13.09
CA VAL A 12 -10.47 27.82 13.85
C VAL A 12 -10.21 29.08 13.00
N LEU A 13 -9.11 29.13 12.23
CA LEU A 13 -8.79 30.26 11.37
C LEU A 13 -9.73 30.36 10.15
N SER A 14 -10.21 29.23 9.64
CA SER A 14 -11.07 29.19 8.44
C SER A 14 -12.52 29.62 8.68
N THR A 15 -12.98 29.67 9.94
CA THR A 15 -14.31 30.23 10.27
C THR A 15 -14.42 31.75 10.08
N ASN A 16 -13.30 32.46 9.88
CA ASN A 16 -13.29 33.93 9.73
C ASN A 16 -13.20 34.42 8.27
N VAL A 17 -13.15 33.52 7.28
CA VAL A 17 -13.07 33.90 5.86
C VAL A 17 -13.99 32.99 5.05
N SER A 18 -15.03 33.55 4.47
CA SER A 18 -15.94 32.89 3.54
C SER A 18 -15.20 32.47 2.26
N ARG A 19 -14.49 31.35 2.29
CA ARG A 19 -13.80 30.77 1.13
C ARG A 19 -14.58 29.55 0.68
N SER A 20 -15.02 29.53 -0.58
CA SER A 20 -15.72 28.41 -1.20
C SER A 20 -14.84 27.15 -1.12
N TYR A 21 -15.27 26.16 -0.33
CA TYR A 21 -14.55 24.92 -0.10
C TYR A 21 -14.81 23.95 -1.25
N HIS A 22 -13.80 23.75 -2.10
CA HIS A 22 -13.70 22.57 -2.96
C HIS A 22 -13.00 21.44 -2.19
N LEU A 23 -13.68 20.89 -1.18
CA LEU A 23 -13.19 19.71 -0.45
C LEU A 23 -13.54 18.45 -1.27
N GLN A 24 -12.59 17.52 -1.38
CA GLN A 24 -12.63 16.35 -2.28
C GLN A 24 -13.68 15.27 -1.92
N ILE A 25 -14.58 15.57 -0.96
CA ILE A 25 -15.71 14.72 -0.58
C ILE A 25 -16.94 15.63 -0.45
N CYS A 26 -17.50 16.04 -1.59
CA CYS A 26 -18.88 16.53 -1.63
C CYS A 26 -19.81 15.31 -1.60
N THR A 27 -20.05 14.76 -0.42
CA THR A 27 -21.32 14.06 -0.21
C THR A 27 -22.38 15.14 -0.05
N GLU A 28 -23.25 15.28 -1.05
CA GLU A 28 -24.51 16.02 -0.97
C GLU A 28 -25.35 15.43 0.18
N TYR A 29 -25.04 15.84 1.41
CA TYR A 29 -25.90 15.64 2.55
C TYR A 29 -26.40 17.03 2.91
N PHE A 30 -27.55 17.38 2.33
CA PHE A 30 -28.37 18.51 2.76
C PHE A 30 -28.81 18.25 4.20
N ILE A 31 -27.95 18.50 5.19
CA ILE A 31 -28.32 18.29 6.59
C ILE A 31 -27.75 19.41 7.48
N ASP A 32 -28.64 19.95 8.32
CA ASP A 32 -28.41 20.90 9.41
C ASP A 32 -27.05 20.78 10.12
N GLU A 33 -26.54 21.93 10.60
CA GLU A 33 -25.30 22.06 11.40
C GLU A 33 -25.16 21.01 12.53
N LYS A 34 -26.28 20.49 13.04
CA LYS A 34 -26.35 19.45 14.08
C LYS A 34 -25.71 18.11 13.66
N TYR A 35 -25.71 17.75 12.38
CA TYR A 35 -25.20 16.45 11.91
C TYR A 35 -23.74 16.52 11.42
N PHE A 36 -23.20 17.73 11.24
CA PHE A 36 -21.81 17.95 10.87
C PHE A 36 -20.84 17.34 11.90
N TYR A 37 -21.09 17.57 13.19
CA TYR A 37 -20.27 17.00 14.28
C TYR A 37 -20.30 15.47 14.32
N LEU A 38 -21.44 14.85 14.03
CA LEU A 38 -21.59 13.40 14.02
C LEU A 38 -20.85 12.78 12.82
N LEU A 39 -20.93 13.42 11.65
CA LEU A 39 -20.17 13.01 10.46
C LEU A 39 -18.67 13.15 10.67
N PHE A 40 -18.23 14.29 11.22
CA PHE A 40 -16.82 14.52 11.54
C PHE A 40 -16.29 13.49 12.54
N PHE A 41 -17.05 13.19 13.58
CA PHE A 41 -16.70 12.15 14.54
C PHE A 41 -16.60 10.77 13.87
N HIS A 42 -17.55 10.42 13.01
CA HIS A 42 -17.53 9.14 12.28
C HIS A 42 -16.30 9.03 11.36
N VAL A 43 -15.94 10.07 10.61
CA VAL A 43 -14.75 10.08 9.75
C VAL A 43 -13.47 9.95 10.57
N ASN A 44 -13.35 10.66 11.70
CA ASN A 44 -12.20 10.51 12.58
C ASN A 44 -12.13 9.11 13.21
N ALA A 45 -13.27 8.55 13.61
CA ALA A 45 -13.34 7.21 14.16
C ALA A 45 -12.89 6.16 13.12
N THR A 46 -13.38 6.23 11.88
CA THR A 46 -12.97 5.29 10.82
C THR A 46 -11.49 5.40 10.47
N VAL A 47 -10.94 6.62 10.41
CA VAL A 47 -9.50 6.84 10.18
C VAL A 47 -8.66 6.26 11.31
N ASN A 48 -9.05 6.47 12.56
CA ASN A 48 -8.33 5.93 13.71
C ASN A 48 -8.40 4.40 13.78
N ILE A 49 -9.57 3.81 13.52
CA ILE A 49 -9.72 2.34 13.46
C ILE A 49 -8.85 1.76 12.34
N GLY A 50 -8.86 2.39 11.17
CA GLY A 50 -8.03 1.98 10.04
C GLY A 50 -6.53 2.09 10.33
N SER A 51 -6.09 3.16 10.97
CA SER A 51 -4.68 3.37 11.32
C SER A 51 -4.19 2.34 12.35
N VAL A 52 -4.99 2.07 13.38
CA VAL A 52 -4.69 1.04 14.39
C VAL A 52 -4.60 -0.34 13.74
N ALA A 53 -5.56 -0.71 12.89
CA ALA A 53 -5.54 -2.00 12.20
C ALA A 53 -4.32 -2.16 11.29
N LEU A 54 -3.92 -1.09 10.58
CA LEU A 54 -2.76 -1.10 9.69
C LEU A 54 -1.46 -1.22 10.50
N VAL A 55 -1.31 -0.46 11.58
CA VAL A 55 -0.14 -0.54 12.47
C VAL A 55 -0.06 -1.91 13.15
N ALA A 56 -1.19 -2.44 13.65
CA ALA A 56 -1.25 -3.76 14.26
C ALA A 56 -0.83 -4.84 13.27
N THR A 57 -1.39 -4.84 12.06
CA THR A 57 -1.05 -5.82 11.01
C THR A 57 0.42 -5.72 10.60
N GLY A 58 0.94 -4.50 10.41
CA GLY A 58 2.34 -4.27 10.06
C GLY A 58 3.31 -4.71 11.16
N SER A 59 2.99 -4.39 12.42
CA SER A 59 3.80 -4.80 13.59
C SER A 59 3.82 -6.32 13.77
N LEU A 60 2.69 -7.00 13.57
CA LEU A 60 2.60 -8.46 13.61
C LEU A 60 3.48 -9.11 12.54
N LEU A 61 3.47 -8.58 11.32
CA LEU A 61 4.32 -9.06 10.23
C LEU A 61 5.81 -8.90 10.57
N LEU A 62 6.21 -7.73 11.09
CA LEU A 62 7.58 -7.47 11.53
C LEU A 62 8.00 -8.38 12.69
N ALA A 63 7.11 -8.61 13.66
CA ALA A 63 7.36 -9.52 14.77
C ALA A 63 7.58 -10.96 14.27
N TYR A 64 6.79 -11.43 13.29
CA TYR A 64 7.01 -12.74 12.67
C TYR A 64 8.34 -12.83 11.93
N PHE A 65 8.74 -11.78 11.20
CA PHE A 65 10.06 -11.73 10.56
C PHE A 65 11.19 -11.76 11.59
N GLN A 66 11.09 -10.96 12.66
CA GLN A 66 12.05 -10.95 13.75
C GLN A 66 12.13 -12.30 14.44
N HIS A 67 11.00 -12.98 14.64
CA HIS A 67 10.94 -14.34 15.19
C HIS A 67 11.66 -15.34 14.28
N ALA A 68 11.38 -15.33 12.97
CA ALA A 68 12.07 -16.18 12.00
C ALA A 68 13.59 -15.94 12.01
N CYS A 69 14.03 -14.69 11.90
CA CYS A 69 15.44 -14.31 11.97
C CYS A 69 16.08 -14.69 13.31
N GLY A 70 15.35 -14.55 14.42
CA GLY A 70 15.77 -14.95 15.76
C GLY A 70 16.04 -16.44 15.87
N MET A 71 15.15 -17.29 15.33
CA MET A 71 15.36 -18.74 15.32
C MET A 71 16.62 -19.13 14.54
N PHE A 72 16.88 -18.51 13.38
CA PHE A 72 18.12 -18.74 12.62
C PHE A 72 19.37 -18.29 13.39
N LYS A 73 19.31 -17.15 14.08
CA LYS A 73 20.42 -16.66 14.90
C LYS A 73 20.72 -17.61 16.07
N ILE A 74 19.70 -18.15 16.72
CA ILE A 74 19.84 -19.15 17.79
C ILE A 74 20.45 -20.44 17.24
N ALA A 75 19.99 -20.93 16.09
CA ALA A 75 20.55 -22.12 15.45
C ALA A 75 22.04 -21.93 15.10
N SER A 76 22.38 -20.79 14.47
CA SER A 76 23.77 -20.43 14.12
C SER A 76 24.69 -20.35 15.34
N TYR A 77 24.24 -19.71 16.42
CA TYR A 77 24.99 -19.63 17.66
C TYR A 77 25.28 -21.01 18.26
N ARG A 78 24.29 -21.91 18.28
CA ARG A 78 24.46 -23.28 18.79
C ARG A 78 25.46 -24.09 17.97
N ILE A 79 25.41 -23.97 16.64
CA ILE A 79 26.37 -24.62 15.73
C ILE A 79 27.80 -24.10 15.98
N LYS A 80 27.98 -22.78 16.00
CA LYS A 80 29.30 -22.15 16.23
C LYS A 80 29.89 -22.55 17.58
N ARG A 81 29.06 -22.60 18.63
CA ARG A 81 29.49 -23.02 19.97
C ARG A 81 29.88 -24.49 20.04
N ALA A 82 29.12 -25.37 19.37
CA ALA A 82 29.42 -26.79 19.30
C ALA A 82 30.78 -27.03 18.61
N ILE A 83 31.03 -26.37 17.48
CA ILE A 83 32.30 -26.45 16.74
C ILE A 83 33.46 -25.94 17.60
N HIS A 84 33.33 -24.76 18.21
CA HIS A 84 34.39 -24.20 19.07
C HIS A 84 34.73 -25.10 20.25
N THR A 85 33.72 -25.71 20.89
CA THR A 85 33.93 -26.61 22.04
C THR A 85 34.64 -27.90 21.63
N TYR A 86 34.34 -28.41 20.43
CA TYR A 86 35.01 -29.57 19.85
C TYR A 86 36.49 -29.28 19.56
N THR A 87 36.81 -28.12 18.96
CA THR A 87 38.19 -27.73 18.65
C THR A 87 39.04 -27.39 19.90
N SER A 88 38.41 -26.89 20.97
CA SER A 88 39.11 -26.33 22.14
C SER A 88 39.50 -27.34 23.23
N LYS A 89 39.07 -28.61 23.21
CA LYS A 89 39.23 -29.54 24.36
C LYS A 89 39.77 -30.92 23.97
N ASN A 90 40.55 -31.53 24.87
CA ASN A 90 40.70 -32.99 24.97
C ASN A 90 39.33 -33.59 25.36
N LEU A 91 38.71 -34.32 24.44
CA LEU A 91 37.33 -34.78 24.55
C LEU A 91 37.25 -36.01 25.48
N ASN A 92 36.25 -35.99 26.37
CA ASN A 92 35.74 -37.18 27.05
C ASN A 92 34.49 -37.62 26.28
N THR A 93 34.28 -38.92 26.12
CA THR A 93 33.10 -39.56 25.51
C THR A 93 31.76 -38.92 25.94
N GLN A 94 31.61 -38.53 27.22
CA GLN A 94 30.38 -37.85 27.70
C GLN A 94 30.18 -36.44 27.11
N LYS A 95 31.26 -35.68 26.88
CA LYS A 95 31.18 -34.33 26.30
C LYS A 95 30.86 -34.38 24.81
N GLU A 96 31.36 -35.40 24.09
CA GLU A 96 31.04 -35.61 22.68
C GLU A 96 29.55 -35.89 22.46
N ILE A 97 28.95 -36.75 23.28
CA ILE A 97 27.51 -37.04 23.23
C ILE A 97 26.68 -35.76 23.43
N LEU A 98 27.10 -34.89 24.36
CA LEU A 98 26.42 -33.63 24.62
C LEU A 98 26.53 -32.64 23.45
N ILE A 99 27.71 -32.54 22.82
CA ILE A 99 27.94 -31.71 21.62
C ILE A 99 27.09 -32.22 20.45
N TYR A 100 27.05 -33.54 20.23
CA TYR A 100 26.26 -34.15 19.17
C TYR A 100 24.75 -33.89 19.38
N LYS A 101 24.26 -34.00 20.62
CA LYS A 101 22.88 -33.68 20.97
C LYS A 101 22.53 -32.20 20.73
N ASP A 102 23.44 -31.29 21.05
CA ASP A 102 23.27 -29.85 20.79
C ASP A 102 23.27 -29.53 19.28
N LEU A 103 24.07 -30.23 18.48
CA LEU A 103 24.08 -30.12 17.02
C LEU A 103 22.78 -30.63 16.40
N ILE A 104 22.31 -31.81 16.79
CA ILE A 104 21.02 -32.35 16.32
C ILE A 104 19.90 -31.35 16.60
N ARG A 105 19.84 -30.80 17.82
CA ARG A 105 18.84 -29.79 18.18
C ARG A 105 18.96 -28.52 17.34
N ALA A 106 20.19 -28.07 17.05
CA ALA A 106 20.39 -26.90 16.21
C ALA A 106 19.92 -27.13 14.76
N VAL A 107 20.17 -28.32 14.21
CA VAL A 107 19.70 -28.74 12.88
C VAL A 107 18.18 -28.83 12.85
N ASP A 108 17.55 -29.37 13.88
CA ASP A 108 16.09 -29.45 13.99
C ASP A 108 15.44 -28.05 14.03
N ILE A 109 15.96 -27.15 14.87
CA ILE A 109 15.52 -25.74 14.92
C ILE A 109 15.70 -25.07 13.55
N HIS A 110 16.82 -25.32 12.87
CA HIS A 110 17.08 -24.77 11.54
C HIS A 110 16.05 -25.26 10.52
N ARG A 111 15.77 -26.57 10.49
CA ARG A 111 14.75 -27.18 9.62
C ARG A 111 13.37 -26.60 9.89
N ASN A 112 12.98 -26.50 11.16
CA ASN A 112 11.71 -25.89 11.55
C ASN A 112 11.63 -24.42 11.12
N SER A 113 12.73 -23.66 11.23
CA SER A 113 12.80 -22.25 10.80
C SER A 113 12.60 -22.09 9.30
N ILE A 114 13.17 -23.00 8.48
CA ILE A 114 12.97 -23.03 7.03
C ILE A 114 11.51 -23.34 6.71
N THR A 115 10.93 -24.36 7.34
CA THR A 115 9.52 -24.72 7.14
C THR A 115 8.59 -23.57 7.51
N PHE A 116 8.81 -22.91 8.65
CA PHE A 116 8.06 -21.72 9.06
C PHE A 116 8.16 -20.61 8.01
N SER A 117 9.37 -20.33 7.52
CA SER A 117 9.60 -19.29 6.51
C SER A 117 8.89 -19.59 5.18
N TYR A 118 8.89 -20.85 4.75
CA TYR A 118 8.17 -21.28 3.55
C TYR A 118 6.66 -21.09 3.70
N TYR A 119 6.07 -21.53 4.82
CA TYR A 119 4.65 -21.33 5.08
C TYR A 119 4.29 -19.84 5.16
N PHE A 120 5.13 -19.03 5.79
CA PHE A 120 4.94 -17.59 5.90
C PHE A 120 4.93 -16.92 4.52
N ILE A 121 5.95 -17.20 3.69
CA ILE A 121 6.03 -16.66 2.31
C ILE A 121 4.80 -17.08 1.51
N SER A 122 4.45 -18.37 1.52
CA SER A 122 3.31 -18.89 0.77
C SER A 122 1.98 -18.24 1.17
N ARG A 123 1.73 -18.07 2.47
CA ARG A 123 0.49 -17.46 2.98
C ARG A 123 0.37 -15.98 2.61
N PHE A 124 1.44 -15.21 2.76
CA PHE A 124 1.39 -13.77 2.50
C PHE A 124 1.58 -13.41 1.02
N GLN A 125 2.15 -14.30 0.20
CA GLN A 125 2.38 -14.06 -1.23
C GLN A 125 1.09 -13.66 -1.96
N ILE A 126 0.00 -14.38 -1.74
CA ILE A 126 -1.29 -14.09 -2.38
C ILE A 126 -1.81 -12.71 -1.93
N SER A 127 -1.74 -12.42 -0.63
CA SER A 127 -2.17 -11.13 -0.07
C SER A 127 -1.37 -9.96 -0.66
N PHE A 128 -0.05 -10.08 -0.80
CA PHE A 128 0.78 -9.03 -1.39
C PHE A 128 0.46 -8.81 -2.87
N MET A 129 0.16 -9.87 -3.61
CA MET A 129 -0.26 -9.73 -5.02
C MET A 129 -1.56 -8.93 -5.14
N PHE A 130 -2.56 -9.21 -4.30
CA PHE A 130 -3.80 -8.42 -4.27
C PHE A 130 -3.57 -6.97 -3.86
N LEU A 131 -2.71 -6.71 -2.86
CA LEU A 131 -2.36 -5.35 -2.45
C LEU A 131 -1.65 -4.57 -3.57
N ILE A 132 -0.75 -5.20 -4.31
CA ILE A 132 -0.06 -4.57 -5.45
C ILE A 132 -1.07 -4.24 -6.56
N VAL A 133 -1.94 -5.19 -6.92
CA VAL A 133 -2.94 -4.98 -7.99
C VAL A 133 -3.92 -3.88 -7.61
N THR A 134 -4.50 -3.93 -6.42
CA THR A 134 -5.44 -2.90 -5.94
C THR A 134 -4.76 -1.54 -5.82
N GLY A 135 -3.54 -1.48 -5.27
CA GLY A 135 -2.76 -0.23 -5.20
C GLY A 135 -2.49 0.40 -6.57
N VAL A 136 -2.08 -0.41 -7.56
CA VAL A 136 -1.86 0.07 -8.93
C VAL A 136 -3.15 0.53 -9.58
N LEU A 137 -4.26 -0.21 -9.42
CA LEU A 137 -5.57 0.16 -9.95
C LEU A 137 -6.05 1.48 -9.34
N THR A 138 -6.01 1.62 -8.02
CA THR A 138 -6.42 2.84 -7.32
C THR A 138 -5.57 4.03 -7.72
N LEU A 139 -4.25 3.88 -7.82
CA LEU A 139 -3.35 4.94 -8.27
C LEU A 139 -3.65 5.35 -9.72
N SER A 140 -3.86 4.38 -10.61
CA SER A 140 -4.18 4.62 -12.01
C SER A 140 -5.51 5.36 -12.17
N LEU A 141 -6.54 4.94 -11.43
CA LEU A 141 -7.84 5.61 -11.41
C LEU A 141 -7.73 7.03 -10.85
N ASN A 142 -6.94 7.25 -9.80
CA ASN A 142 -6.72 8.57 -9.23
C ASN A 142 -6.07 9.53 -10.24
N ILE A 143 -5.00 9.08 -10.91
CA ILE A 143 -4.32 9.87 -11.97
C ILE A 143 -5.29 10.18 -13.12
N PHE A 144 -6.11 9.21 -13.53
CA PHE A 144 -7.11 9.42 -14.57
C PHE A 144 -8.17 10.45 -14.15
N ARG A 145 -8.67 10.39 -12.91
CA ARG A 145 -9.62 11.36 -12.36
C ARG A 145 -9.04 12.78 -12.38
N VAL A 146 -7.80 12.96 -11.90
CA VAL A 146 -7.12 14.26 -11.93
C VAL A 146 -6.97 14.78 -13.36
N SER A 147 -6.58 13.90 -14.29
CA SER A 147 -6.43 14.27 -15.70
C SER A 147 -7.76 14.71 -16.34
N LEU A 148 -8.87 14.04 -16.01
CA LEU A 148 -10.21 14.42 -16.46
C LEU A 148 -10.67 15.77 -15.91
N VAL A 149 -10.37 16.06 -14.64
CA VAL A 149 -10.69 17.36 -14.03
C VAL A 149 -9.93 18.48 -14.75
N ILE A 150 -8.63 18.29 -14.97
CA ILE A 150 -7.80 19.25 -15.71
C ILE A 150 -8.34 19.46 -17.13
N TYR A 151 -8.69 18.37 -17.82
CA TYR A 151 -9.30 18.43 -19.14
C TYR A 151 -10.58 19.26 -19.12
N LYS A 152 -11.52 18.95 -18.22
CA LYS A 152 -12.80 19.68 -18.12
C LYS A 152 -12.58 21.18 -17.89
N SER A 153 -11.67 21.54 -16.98
CA SER A 153 -11.32 22.94 -16.71
C SER A 153 -10.71 23.66 -17.93
N ILE A 154 -9.90 22.98 -18.73
CA ILE A 154 -9.34 23.54 -19.98
C ILE A 154 -10.41 23.78 -21.03
N TYR A 155 -11.45 22.93 -21.11
CA TYR A 155 -12.57 23.11 -22.05
C TYR A 155 -13.52 24.23 -21.66
N GLU A 156 -13.73 24.45 -20.37
CA GLU A 156 -14.56 25.56 -19.86
C GLU A 156 -13.88 26.92 -20.08
N VAL A 157 -12.55 26.98 -19.96
CA VAL A 157 -11.77 28.12 -20.41
C VAL A 157 -11.85 28.13 -21.94
N GLN A 158 -12.20 29.27 -22.55
CA GLN A 158 -12.26 29.44 -24.01
C GLN A 158 -10.87 29.33 -24.66
N TRP A 159 -10.25 28.14 -24.60
CA TRP A 159 -8.86 27.86 -24.98
C TRP A 159 -8.60 28.14 -26.46
N TYR A 160 -9.64 28.12 -27.30
CA TYR A 160 -9.61 28.50 -28.70
C TYR A 160 -9.37 30.01 -28.94
N VAL A 161 -9.50 30.85 -27.91
CA VAL A 161 -9.23 32.31 -27.96
C VAL A 161 -7.78 32.62 -27.55
N THR A 162 -7.03 31.64 -27.03
CA THR A 162 -5.65 31.86 -26.57
C THR A 162 -4.65 31.97 -27.73
N PRO A 163 -3.52 32.69 -27.55
CA PRO A 163 -2.46 32.77 -28.57
C PRO A 163 -1.98 31.39 -29.05
N LEU A 164 -1.70 31.27 -30.35
CA LEU A 164 -1.22 30.05 -31.05
C LEU A 164 -0.17 29.20 -30.30
N PRO A 165 0.89 29.76 -29.66
CA PRO A 165 1.86 28.94 -28.92
C PRO A 165 1.25 28.24 -27.68
N ILE A 166 0.31 28.89 -27.00
CA ILE A 166 -0.38 28.33 -25.81
C ILE A 166 -1.39 27.27 -26.25
N GLN A 167 -2.12 27.51 -27.34
CA GLN A 167 -3.07 26.57 -27.92
C GLN A 167 -2.38 25.25 -28.35
N ARG A 168 -1.19 25.34 -28.95
CA ARG A 168 -0.37 24.16 -29.30
C ARG A 168 0.06 23.36 -28.07
N LEU A 169 0.45 24.04 -26.99
CA LEU A 169 0.84 23.37 -25.74
C LEU A 169 -0.35 22.62 -25.11
N ILE A 170 -1.52 23.24 -25.10
CA ILE A 170 -2.77 22.64 -24.59
C ILE A 170 -3.14 21.37 -25.37
N LEU A 171 -3.07 21.40 -26.71
CA LEU A 171 -3.35 20.23 -27.56
C LEU A 171 -2.39 19.06 -27.30
N ILE A 172 -1.11 19.35 -27.03
CA ILE A 172 -0.12 18.31 -26.67
C ILE A 172 -0.46 17.69 -25.32
N ILE A 173 -0.84 18.50 -24.32
CA ILE A 173 -1.26 18.00 -22.99
C ILE A 173 -2.50 17.11 -23.13
N LEU A 174 -3.46 17.52 -23.95
CA LEU A 174 -4.69 16.77 -24.22
C LEU A 174 -4.42 15.42 -24.91
N GLN A 175 -3.61 15.41 -25.98
CA GLN A 175 -3.26 14.18 -26.70
C GLN A 175 -2.42 13.22 -25.84
N ARG A 176 -1.54 13.76 -25.00
CA ARG A 176 -0.66 12.97 -24.14
C ARG A 176 -1.39 12.38 -22.93
N GLY A 177 -2.42 13.05 -22.41
CA GLY A 177 -3.29 12.51 -21.36
C GLY A 177 -4.18 11.34 -21.81
N ILE A 178 -4.47 11.25 -23.12
CA ILE A 178 -5.29 10.18 -23.71
C ILE A 178 -4.45 8.94 -24.10
N LYS A 179 -3.14 9.11 -24.37
CA LYS A 179 -2.23 8.00 -24.68
C LYS A 179 -1.76 7.28 -23.41
N SER A 180 -2.59 6.34 -22.98
CA SER A 180 -2.34 5.19 -22.09
C SER A 180 -1.10 5.25 -21.16
N PHE A 181 -1.37 5.41 -19.86
CA PHE A 181 -0.45 4.99 -18.81
C PHE A 181 -0.37 3.46 -18.76
N GLY A 182 0.51 2.88 -19.59
CA GLY A 182 0.85 1.46 -19.53
C GLY A 182 1.86 1.18 -18.43
N LEU A 183 1.40 0.95 -17.20
CA LEU A 183 2.27 0.45 -16.12
C LEU A 183 2.56 -1.04 -16.37
N LYS A 184 3.77 -1.33 -16.87
CA LYS A 184 4.29 -2.71 -16.94
C LYS A 184 4.89 -3.07 -15.59
N VAL A 185 4.15 -3.80 -14.77
CA VAL A 185 4.67 -4.38 -13.53
C VAL A 185 5.05 -5.85 -13.78
N GLY A 186 6.34 -6.15 -13.73
CA GLY A 186 6.88 -7.52 -13.63
C GLY A 186 6.61 -8.47 -14.79
N GLY A 187 6.20 -7.99 -15.98
CA GLY A 187 5.91 -8.85 -17.14
C GLY A 187 4.61 -9.65 -17.08
N LEU A 188 3.85 -9.59 -15.97
CA LEU A 188 2.60 -10.34 -15.79
C LEU A 188 1.34 -9.52 -16.10
N PHE A 189 1.38 -8.19 -15.95
CA PHE A 189 0.25 -7.32 -16.23
C PHE A 189 0.68 -6.11 -17.06
N VAL A 190 0.20 -6.07 -18.31
CA VAL A 190 0.08 -4.82 -19.05
C VAL A 190 -1.25 -4.22 -18.61
N ALA A 191 -1.22 -3.24 -17.72
CA ALA A 191 -2.38 -2.37 -17.50
C ALA A 191 -2.54 -1.48 -18.75
N SER A 192 -3.01 -2.06 -19.87
CA SER A 192 -3.41 -1.34 -21.07
C SER A 192 -4.90 -1.04 -20.95
N LEU A 193 -5.25 0.25 -21.04
CA LEU A 193 -6.64 0.73 -21.10
C LEU A 193 -7.45 0.10 -22.25
N GLU A 194 -6.79 -0.53 -23.23
CA GLU A 194 -7.45 -1.25 -24.33
C GLU A 194 -8.37 -2.39 -23.88
N ARG A 195 -8.12 -3.05 -22.73
CA ARG A 195 -9.06 -4.07 -22.20
C ARG A 195 -10.24 -3.48 -21.44
N PHE A 196 -10.13 -2.28 -20.89
CA PHE A 196 -11.22 -1.64 -20.15
C PHE A 196 -12.29 -1.05 -21.08
N THR A 197 -11.92 -0.63 -22.30
CA THR A 197 -12.90 -0.19 -23.31
C THR A 197 -13.79 -1.33 -23.79
N THR A 198 -13.34 -2.59 -23.70
CA THR A 198 -14.17 -3.77 -23.99
C THR A 198 -15.26 -3.98 -22.93
N VAL A 199 -14.95 -3.74 -21.65
CA VAL A 199 -15.93 -3.84 -20.56
C VAL A 199 -16.95 -2.71 -20.61
N HIS A 200 -16.52 -1.48 -20.94
CA HIS A 200 -17.44 -0.36 -21.10
C HIS A 200 -18.37 -0.54 -22.33
N LYS A 201 -17.88 -1.14 -23.42
CA LYS A 201 -18.72 -1.53 -24.56
C LYS A 201 -19.77 -2.58 -24.19
N ILE A 202 -19.43 -3.55 -23.33
CA ILE A 202 -20.40 -4.58 -22.87
C ILE A 202 -21.49 -3.96 -21.98
N TYR A 203 -21.13 -3.05 -21.07
CA TYR A 203 -22.10 -2.38 -20.19
C TYR A 203 -23.00 -1.36 -20.91
N ILE A 204 -22.54 -0.77 -22.03
CA ILE A 204 -23.35 0.16 -22.84
C ILE A 204 -24.20 -0.56 -23.89
N LEU A 205 -23.85 -1.77 -24.34
CA LEU A 205 -24.62 -2.52 -25.34
C LEU A 205 -25.74 -3.40 -24.75
N CYS A 206 -25.70 -3.72 -23.44
CA CYS A 206 -26.72 -4.54 -22.77
C CYS A 206 -28.09 -3.89 -22.46
N PRO A 207 -28.33 -2.56 -22.58
CA PRO A 207 -29.68 -1.99 -22.49
C PRO A 207 -30.40 -1.85 -23.84
N LEU A 208 -29.84 -2.36 -24.94
CA LEU A 208 -30.40 -2.18 -26.29
C LEU A 208 -30.65 -3.49 -27.06
N LEU A 209 -30.86 -4.59 -26.32
CA LEU A 209 -31.35 -5.86 -26.86
C LEU A 209 -32.50 -6.38 -25.99
#